data_AF-A0A7R8ZRA6-F1
#
_entry.id   AF-A0A7R8ZRA6-F1
#
_cell.length_a   1.000
_cell.length_b   1.000
_cell.length_c   1.000
_cell.angle_alpha   90.00
_cell.angle_beta   90.00
_cell.angle_gamma   90.00
#
_symmetry.space_group_name_H-M   'P 1'
#
loop_
_entity.id
_entity.type
_entity.pdbx_description
1 polymer ?
#
loop_
_entity_poly.entity_id
_entity_poly.type
_entity_poly.pdbx_seq_one_letter_code
_entity_poly.pdbx_strand_id
1 'polypeptide(L)'
;MGSESPVENFVAGTAHQIAFARAGRGFVAINNDDSQGWTGSFETTLPQGVYCDVISGVKEDGGCTGKTVTVDAGGVASIDIPADEPVPMIAIHIGAKL
;
A
#
# COMPACT_ATOMS: atom_id res chain seq x y z
N MET A 1 26.87 6.97 6.63
CA MET A 1 25.75 7.76 6.08
C MET A 1 24.69 6.74 5.69
N GLY A 2 23.62 6.62 6.47
CA GLY A 2 22.58 5.63 6.18
C GLY A 2 21.95 5.94 4.82
N SER A 3 21.84 4.95 3.95
CA SER A 3 21.12 5.08 2.69
C SER A 3 19.66 5.42 3.01
N GLU A 4 19.23 6.65 2.74
CA GLU A 4 17.79 6.96 2.76
C GLU A 4 17.11 6.17 1.64
N SER A 5 15.97 5.52 1.93
CA SER A 5 15.17 4.89 0.87
C SER A 5 14.48 5.99 0.06
N PRO A 6 14.78 6.17 -1.24
CA PRO A 6 14.14 7.20 -2.06
C PRO A 6 12.64 6.94 -2.25
N VAL A 7 11.94 7.96 -2.74
CA VAL A 7 10.58 7.79 -3.28
C VAL A 7 10.70 7.23 -4.70
N GLU A 8 9.96 6.17 -4.98
CA GLU A 8 9.94 5.48 -6.28
C GLU A 8 8.50 5.17 -6.70
N ASN A 9 8.32 4.79 -7.97
CA ASN A 9 7.06 4.29 -8.51
C ASN A 9 5.86 5.19 -8.19
N PHE A 10 6.05 6.51 -8.34
CA PHE A 10 4.97 7.45 -8.19
C PHE A 10 3.97 7.27 -9.34
N VAL A 11 2.72 6.99 -8.99
CA VAL A 11 1.60 6.83 -9.94
C VAL A 11 0.47 7.75 -9.51
N ALA A 12 -0.18 8.38 -10.50
CA ALA A 12 -1.41 9.12 -10.30
C ALA A 12 -2.55 8.44 -11.09
N GLY A 13 -3.73 8.38 -10.49
CA GLY A 13 -4.96 7.91 -11.13
C GLY A 13 -5.78 9.10 -11.64
N THR A 14 -6.93 9.36 -11.01
CA THR A 14 -7.65 10.65 -11.16
C THR A 14 -6.84 11.81 -10.56
N ALA A 15 -7.38 13.04 -10.63
CA ALA A 15 -6.79 14.23 -10.01
C ALA A 15 -6.66 14.12 -8.47
N HIS A 16 -7.27 13.12 -7.85
CA HIS A 16 -7.33 12.92 -6.41
C HIS A 16 -6.75 11.57 -5.96
N GLN A 17 -6.02 10.87 -6.83
CA GLN A 17 -5.45 9.55 -6.57
C GLN A 17 -3.94 9.54 -6.75
N ILE A 18 -3.21 9.11 -5.72
CA ILE A 18 -1.75 8.96 -5.78
C ILE A 18 -1.28 7.67 -5.09
N ALA A 19 -0.24 7.07 -5.62
CA ALA A 19 0.46 5.96 -5.00
C ALA A 19 1.97 6.12 -5.18
N PHE A 20 2.75 5.70 -4.20
CA PHE A 20 4.21 5.72 -4.30
C PHE A 20 4.87 4.74 -3.31
N ALA A 21 6.09 4.33 -3.65
CA ALA A 21 6.92 3.49 -2.82
C ALA A 21 8.02 4.30 -2.13
N ARG A 22 8.47 3.78 -0.98
CA ARG A 22 9.78 4.05 -0.40
C ARG A 22 10.63 2.81 -0.64
N ALA A 23 11.64 2.93 -1.50
CA ALA A 23 12.36 1.78 -2.08
C ALA A 23 12.71 0.69 -1.05
N GLY A 24 12.07 -0.48 -1.20
CA GLY A 24 12.27 -1.68 -0.37
C GLY A 24 11.77 -1.58 1.08
N ARG A 25 11.07 -0.49 1.46
CA ARG A 25 10.67 -0.21 2.85
C ARG A 25 9.18 -0.08 3.05
N GLY A 26 8.45 0.52 2.11
CA GLY A 26 7.02 0.69 2.24
C GLY A 26 6.36 1.24 0.99
N PHE A 27 5.03 1.23 1.00
CA PHE A 27 4.19 1.68 -0.09
C PHE A 27 2.92 2.30 0.47
N VAL A 28 2.45 3.37 -0.16
CA VAL A 28 1.21 4.07 0.18
C VAL A 28 0.40 4.30 -1.09
N ALA A 29 -0.91 4.08 -1.03
CA ALA A 29 -1.87 4.51 -2.03
C ALA A 29 -3.03 5.25 -1.35
N ILE A 30 -3.42 6.39 -1.91
CA ILE A 30 -4.43 7.30 -1.36
C ILE A 30 -5.45 7.58 -2.46
N ASN A 31 -6.72 7.38 -2.16
CA ASN A 31 -7.84 7.75 -3.01
C ASN A 31 -8.68 8.84 -2.32
N ASN A 32 -8.49 10.09 -2.72
CA ASN A 32 -9.31 11.21 -2.25
C ASN A 32 -10.41 11.59 -3.27
N ASP A 33 -10.73 10.68 -4.19
CA ASP A 33 -11.88 10.81 -5.08
C ASP A 33 -13.12 10.26 -4.34
N ASP A 34 -14.09 11.12 -4.06
CA ASP A 34 -15.31 10.78 -3.31
C ASP A 34 -16.34 10.03 -4.16
N SER A 35 -16.11 9.92 -5.46
CA SER A 35 -17.05 9.36 -6.43
C SER A 35 -16.56 8.09 -7.10
N GLN A 36 -15.23 7.84 -7.10
CA GLN A 36 -14.61 6.73 -7.83
C GLN A 36 -13.66 5.93 -6.94
N GLY A 37 -13.92 4.63 -6.80
CA GLY A 37 -12.95 3.70 -6.22
C GLY A 37 -11.69 3.59 -7.10
N TRP A 38 -10.59 3.14 -6.49
CA TRP A 38 -9.34 2.91 -7.21
C TRP A 38 -8.88 1.46 -7.06
N THR A 39 -9.08 0.69 -8.13
CA THR A 39 -8.57 -0.67 -8.26
C THR A 39 -7.41 -0.69 -9.24
N GLY A 40 -6.27 -1.26 -8.85
CA GLY A 40 -5.10 -1.32 -9.72
C GLY A 40 -4.02 -2.26 -9.23
N SER A 41 -3.04 -2.51 -10.11
CA SER A 41 -1.80 -3.22 -9.76
C SER A 41 -0.67 -2.21 -9.65
N PHE A 42 0.01 -2.20 -8.51
CA PHE A 42 1.02 -1.21 -8.17
C PHE A 42 2.37 -1.86 -7.86
N GLU A 43 3.44 -1.32 -8.44
CA GLU A 43 4.80 -1.72 -8.12
C GLU A 43 5.22 -1.15 -6.75
N THR A 44 5.24 -1.99 -5.73
CA THR A 44 5.44 -1.58 -4.34
C THR A 44 6.90 -1.47 -3.92
N THR A 45 7.81 -2.06 -4.70
CA THR A 45 9.23 -2.32 -4.36
C THR A 45 9.44 -3.25 -3.16
N LEU A 46 8.37 -3.77 -2.56
CA LEU A 46 8.45 -4.66 -1.40
C LEU A 46 8.70 -6.11 -1.85
N PRO A 47 9.40 -6.92 -1.04
CA PRO A 47 9.51 -8.35 -1.29
C PRO A 47 8.15 -9.04 -1.26
N GLN A 48 8.03 -10.16 -1.99
CA GLN A 48 6.85 -11.02 -1.95
C GLN A 48 6.40 -11.36 -0.51
N GLY A 49 5.10 -11.30 -0.27
CA GLY A 49 4.49 -11.75 0.97
C GLY A 49 3.15 -11.07 1.26
N VAL A 50 2.61 -11.37 2.43
CA VAL A 50 1.38 -10.76 2.93
C VAL A 50 1.76 -9.68 3.94
N TYR A 51 1.16 -8.50 3.81
CA TYR A 51 1.41 -7.33 4.63
C TYR A 51 0.12 -6.86 5.29
N CYS A 52 0.19 -6.43 6.53
CA CYS A 52 -0.93 -5.73 7.18
C CYS A 52 -1.00 -4.29 6.67
N ASP A 53 -2.20 -3.89 6.26
CA ASP A 53 -2.49 -2.47 6.04
C ASP A 53 -2.56 -1.75 7.39
N VAL A 54 -1.60 -0.86 7.63
CA VAL A 54 -1.48 -0.15 8.91
C VAL A 54 -2.45 1.02 9.06
N ILE A 55 -3.25 1.29 8.03
CA ILE A 55 -4.36 2.25 8.12
C ILE A 55 -5.58 1.60 8.77
N SER A 56 -5.98 0.43 8.28
CA SER A 56 -7.16 -0.27 8.80
C SER A 56 -6.89 -1.15 10.03
N GLY A 57 -5.63 -1.37 10.42
CA GLY A 57 -5.29 -2.14 11.61
C GLY A 57 -3.78 -2.21 11.91
N VAL A 58 -3.36 -3.25 12.62
CA VAL A 58 -1.97 -3.50 13.00
C VAL A 58 -1.60 -4.98 12.82
N LYS A 59 -0.28 -5.25 12.79
CA LYS A 59 0.25 -6.62 12.93
C LYS A 59 0.26 -6.99 14.41
N GLU A 60 -0.50 -8.01 14.78
CA GLU A 60 -0.62 -8.51 16.16
C GLU A 60 -0.81 -10.03 16.14
N ASP A 61 -0.17 -10.75 17.06
CA ASP A 61 -0.28 -12.21 17.22
C ASP A 61 -0.07 -13.04 15.93
N GLY A 62 0.78 -12.57 15.02
CA GLY A 62 1.08 -13.24 13.75
C GLY A 62 0.01 -13.04 12.66
N GLY A 63 -0.98 -12.19 12.90
CA GLY A 63 -2.01 -11.80 11.94
C GLY A 63 -2.15 -10.29 11.79
N CYS A 64 -3.11 -9.88 10.96
CA CYS A 64 -3.49 -8.48 10.79
C CYS A 64 -4.88 -8.28 11.40
N THR A 65 -5.04 -7.23 12.20
CA THR A 65 -6.36 -6.86 12.75
C THR A 65 -7.23 -6.13 11.72
N GLY A 66 -6.60 -5.55 10.70
CA GLY A 66 -7.24 -4.89 9.56
C GLY A 66 -7.09 -5.67 8.26
N LYS A 67 -7.09 -4.94 7.13
CA LYS A 67 -6.92 -5.50 5.80
C LYS A 67 -5.51 -6.05 5.59
N THR A 68 -5.38 -6.97 4.65
CA THR A 68 -4.11 -7.52 4.18
C THR A 68 -3.87 -7.15 2.72
N VAL A 69 -2.62 -6.92 2.36
CA VAL A 69 -2.17 -6.75 0.97
C VAL A 69 -1.18 -7.84 0.62
N THR A 70 -1.40 -8.52 -0.49
CA THR A 70 -0.47 -9.52 -1.03
C THR A 70 0.42 -8.86 -2.08
N VAL A 71 1.73 -8.96 -1.87
CA VAL A 71 2.74 -8.58 -2.85
C VAL A 71 3.27 -9.85 -3.51
N ASP A 72 3.27 -9.88 -4.84
CA ASP A 72 3.74 -11.02 -5.62
C ASP A 72 5.27 -11.08 -5.74
N ALA A 73 5.78 -12.08 -6.49
CA ALA A 73 7.22 -12.27 -6.69
C ALA A 73 7.89 -11.13 -7.48
N GLY A 74 7.13 -10.34 -8.23
CA GLY A 74 7.59 -9.16 -8.96
C GLY A 74 7.56 -7.88 -8.12
N GLY A 75 7.11 -7.95 -6.87
CA GLY A 75 6.94 -6.76 -6.03
C GLY A 75 5.66 -5.97 -6.33
N VAL A 76 4.72 -6.57 -7.07
CA VAL A 76 3.45 -5.94 -7.46
C VAL A 76 2.35 -6.36 -6.48
N ALA A 77 1.50 -5.41 -6.11
CA ALA A 77 0.30 -5.66 -5.32
C ALA A 77 -0.95 -5.23 -6.09
N SER A 78 -1.97 -6.08 -6.12
CA SER A 78 -3.32 -5.69 -6.53
C SER A 78 -4.04 -5.09 -5.33
N ILE A 79 -4.43 -3.82 -5.46
CA ILE A 79 -5.04 -3.03 -4.40
C ILE A 79 -6.37 -2.48 -4.91
N ASP A 80 -7.37 -2.52 -4.04
CA ASP A 80 -8.67 -1.89 -4.22
C ASP A 80 -8.92 -0.90 -3.08
N ILE A 81 -9.24 0.35 -3.42
CA ILE A 81 -9.56 1.42 -2.47
C ILE A 81 -10.92 2.01 -2.85
N PRO A 82 -12.03 1.48 -2.30
CA PRO A 82 -13.37 2.01 -2.53
C PRO A 82 -13.48 3.49 -2.14
N ALA A 83 -14.30 4.26 -2.87
CA ALA A 83 -14.53 5.68 -2.55
C ALA A 83 -15.32 5.88 -1.25
N ASP A 84 -16.11 4.90 -0.85
CA ASP A 84 -16.92 4.89 0.37
C ASP A 84 -16.20 4.26 1.57
N GLU A 85 -14.91 3.94 1.43
CA GLU A 85 -14.12 3.45 2.54
C GLU A 85 -13.96 4.53 3.63
N PRO A 86 -14.12 4.21 4.94
CA PRO A 86 -13.99 5.21 6.00
C PRO A 86 -12.68 6.00 6.00
N VAL A 87 -11.60 5.34 5.56
CA VAL A 87 -10.28 5.94 5.35
C VAL A 87 -9.75 5.40 4.02
N PRO A 88 -9.99 6.08 2.88
CA PRO A 88 -9.76 5.55 1.53
C PRO A 88 -8.28 5.59 1.14
N MET A 89 -7.49 4.78 1.82
CA MET A 89 -6.04 4.67 1.63
C MET A 89 -5.53 3.33 2.17
N ILE A 90 -4.40 2.90 1.62
CA ILE A 90 -3.66 1.70 2.04
C ILE A 90 -2.23 2.12 2.34
N ALA A 91 -1.67 1.60 3.43
CA ALA A 91 -0.25 1.73 3.73
C ALA A 91 0.32 0.39 4.20
N ILE A 92 1.40 -0.06 3.55
CA ILE A 92 2.12 -1.28 3.93
C ILE A 92 3.62 -1.01 4.02
N HIS A 93 4.31 -1.72 4.92
CA HIS A 93 5.75 -1.58 5.08
C HIS A 93 6.40 -2.88 5.57
N ILE A 94 7.73 -2.98 5.44
CA ILE A 94 8.48 -4.21 5.73
C ILE A 94 8.29 -4.73 7.17
N GLY A 95 8.09 -3.81 8.14
CA GLY A 95 7.78 -4.14 9.53
C GLY A 95 6.37 -4.70 9.78
N ALA A 96 5.45 -4.54 8.83
CA ALA A 96 4.07 -5.05 8.89
C ALA A 96 3.87 -6.30 8.01
N LYS A 97 4.94 -6.85 7.42
CA LYS A 97 4.92 -8.14 6.72
C LYS A 97 4.62 -9.25 7.72
N LEU A 98 3.71 -10.18 7.43
CA LEU A 98 3.44 -11.36 8.26
C LEU A 98 4.63 -12.33 8.27
#